data_AF-A0A925KAP4-F1
#
_entry.id   AF-A0A925KAP4-F1
#
_cell.length_a   1.000
_cell.length_b   1.000
_cell.length_c   1.000
_cell.angle_alpha   90.00
_cell.angle_beta   90.00
_cell.angle_gamma   90.00
#
_symmetry.space_group_name_H-M   'P 1'
#
loop_
_entity.id
_entity.type
_entity.pdbx_description
1 polymer ?
#
loop_
_entity_poly.entity_id
_entity_poly.type
_entity_poly.pdbx_seq_one_letter_code
_entity_poly.pdbx_strand_id
1 'polypeptide(L)'
;NGYGNVVQLRHGNDRETLYAHLSRIDVRKGQRIEQGQRVGAVGSTGWSTGPHLHFEFRVKGEHQDPLVMAKSSESLALDTASRARFNETARAMQATLDVAETLSGRHARAE
;
A
#
# COMPACT_ATOMS: atom_id res chain seq x y z
N ASN A 1 21.03 14.95 9.24
CA ASN A 1 19.81 14.37 8.64
C ASN A 1 18.96 15.45 7.99
N GLY A 2 18.95 15.55 6.66
CA GLY A 2 18.21 16.57 5.92
C GLY A 2 16.69 16.38 5.89
N TYR A 3 16.20 15.16 6.09
CA TYR A 3 14.77 14.85 5.94
C TYR A 3 13.84 15.36 7.05
N GLY A 4 14.37 15.75 8.22
CA GLY A 4 13.52 16.11 9.36
C GLY A 4 12.71 14.92 9.88
N ASN A 5 11.42 15.11 10.16
CA ASN A 5 10.51 14.04 10.57
C ASN A 5 10.10 13.22 9.36
N VAL A 6 10.18 11.89 9.50
CA VAL A 6 9.98 10.94 8.40
C VAL A 6 9.03 9.82 8.79
N VAL A 7 8.15 9.45 7.86
CA VAL A 7 7.45 8.16 7.86
C VAL A 7 7.94 7.35 6.66
N GLN A 8 8.38 6.12 6.90
CA GLN A 8 8.69 5.14 5.85
C GLN A 8 7.68 4.00 5.93
N LEU A 9 7.03 3.72 4.79
CA LEU A 9 6.09 2.62 4.65
C LEU A 9 6.69 1.54 3.77
N ARG A 10 6.69 0.31 4.26
CA ARG A 10 7.02 -0.87 3.47
C ARG A 10 5.76 -1.47 2.89
N HIS A 11 5.77 -1.70 1.59
CA HIS A 11 4.71 -2.33 0.81
C HIS A 11 5.11 -3.77 0.45
N GLY A 12 4.25 -4.48 -0.27
CA GLY A 12 4.62 -5.76 -0.87
C GLY A 12 5.64 -5.61 -2.01
N ASN A 13 6.28 -6.71 -2.39
CA ASN A 13 7.22 -6.80 -3.53
C ASN A 13 8.45 -5.88 -3.41
N ASP A 14 9.03 -5.77 -2.21
CA ASP A 14 10.23 -4.96 -1.91
C ASP A 14 10.09 -3.48 -2.30
N ARG A 15 8.87 -2.94 -2.19
CA ARG A 15 8.56 -1.53 -2.46
C ARG A 15 8.45 -0.76 -1.16
N GLU A 16 8.91 0.49 -1.18
CA GLU A 16 8.83 1.38 -0.03
C GLU A 16 8.45 2.80 -0.48
N THR A 17 7.74 3.53 0.38
CA THR A 17 7.54 4.97 0.22
C THR A 17 8.04 5.72 1.44
N LEU A 18 8.58 6.91 1.20
CA LEU A 18 9.12 7.79 2.24
C LEU A 18 8.41 9.15 2.18
N TYR A 19 8.01 9.66 3.34
CA TYR A 19 7.33 10.94 3.53
C TYR A 19 8.16 11.77 4.51
N ALA A 20 8.82 12.82 4.04
CA ALA A 20 9.74 13.64 4.82
C ALA A 20 9.25 15.09 5.01
N HIS A 21 10.03 15.86 5.77
CA HIS A 21 9.77 17.24 6.19
C HIS A 21 8.49 17.43 7.02
N LEU A 22 7.95 16.37 7.60
CA LEU A 22 6.66 16.40 8.29
C LEU A 22 6.69 17.33 9.51
N SER A 23 5.59 18.05 9.76
CA SER A 23 5.40 18.81 11.01
C SER A 23 4.95 17.91 12.16
N ARG A 24 4.22 16.84 11.85
CA ARG A 24 3.67 15.88 12.81
C ARG A 24 3.59 14.48 12.18
N ILE A 25 3.85 13.47 12.99
CA ILE A 25 3.69 12.05 12.64
C ILE A 25 2.44 11.53 13.37
N ASP A 26 1.51 10.94 12.63
CA ASP A 26 0.21 10.46 13.15
C ASP A 26 0.17 8.93 13.32
N VAL A 27 1.30 8.26 13.11
CA VAL A 27 1.44 6.79 13.11
C VAL A 27 2.64 6.33 13.95
N ARG A 28 2.69 5.03 14.26
CA ARG A 28 3.79 4.41 14.99
C ARG A 28 4.48 3.30 14.21
N LYS A 29 5.73 3.00 14.55
CA LYS A 29 6.49 1.89 13.96
C LYS A 29 5.74 0.58 14.13
N GLY A 30 5.66 -0.20 13.04
CA GLY A 30 4.96 -1.49 13.01
C GLY A 30 3.45 -1.42 12.85
N GLN A 31 2.85 -0.22 12.81
CA GLN A 31 1.44 -0.05 12.52
C GLN A 31 1.12 -0.49 11.08
N ARG A 32 0.07 -1.28 10.91
CA ARG A 32 -0.49 -1.59 9.58
C ARG A 32 -1.27 -0.38 9.07
N ILE A 33 -1.02 0.01 7.83
CA ILE A 33 -1.59 1.19 7.18
C ILE A 33 -2.36 0.74 5.95
N GLU A 34 -3.58 1.25 5.78
CA GLU A 34 -4.39 1.05 4.58
C GLU A 34 -4.15 2.15 3.56
N GLN A 35 -4.39 1.85 2.28
CA GLN A 35 -4.28 2.87 1.24
C GLN A 35 -5.29 4.01 1.52
N GLY A 36 -4.82 5.25 1.44
CA GLY A 36 -5.63 6.44 1.74
C GLY A 36 -5.63 6.86 3.22
N GLN A 37 -5.07 6.05 4.12
CA GLN A 37 -4.92 6.43 5.52
C GLN A 37 -3.90 7.57 5.69
N ARG A 38 -4.26 8.57 6.50
CA ARG A 38 -3.36 9.67 6.86
C ARG A 38 -2.22 9.17 7.76
N VAL A 39 -0.98 9.55 7.42
CA VAL A 39 0.22 9.17 8.18
C VAL A 39 0.90 10.33 8.92
N GLY A 40 0.54 11.57 8.62
CA GLY A 40 1.10 12.76 9.23
C GLY A 40 0.63 14.06 8.56
N ALA A 41 1.29 15.15 8.92
CA ALA A 41 1.02 16.49 8.38
C ALA A 41 2.27 17.08 7.72
N VAL A 42 2.08 17.78 6.59
CA VAL A 42 3.14 18.53 5.89
C VAL A 42 3.77 19.54 6.83
N GLY A 43 5.07 19.77 6.69
CA GLY A 43 5.82 20.75 7.46
C GLY A 43 7.04 21.24 6.69
N SER A 44 8.00 21.77 7.44
CA SER A 44 9.28 22.23 6.93
C SER A 44 10.42 21.81 7.88
N THR A 45 10.33 20.61 8.48
CA THR A 45 11.37 20.10 9.38
C THR A 45 12.58 19.60 8.60
N GLY A 46 13.76 19.63 9.23
CA GLY A 46 15.02 19.27 8.55
C GLY A 46 15.54 20.39 7.65
N TRP A 47 16.24 20.01 6.59
CA TRP A 47 16.75 20.95 5.59
C TRP A 47 15.68 21.16 4.52
N SER A 48 14.89 22.21 4.71
CA SER A 48 13.78 22.59 3.85
C SER A 48 13.74 24.11 3.70
N THR A 49 13.44 24.61 2.50
CA THR A 49 13.32 26.04 2.22
C THR A 49 11.94 26.61 2.54
N GLY A 50 10.94 25.75 2.74
CA GLY A 50 9.57 26.12 3.10
C GLY A 50 8.65 24.91 3.18
N PRO A 51 7.38 25.06 3.62
CA PRO A 51 6.49 23.92 3.82
C PRO A 51 6.21 23.13 2.53
N HIS A 52 6.67 21.88 2.47
CA HIS A 52 6.43 20.96 1.35
C HIS A 52 6.55 19.50 1.81
N LEU A 53 6.07 18.58 0.97
CA LEU A 53 6.27 17.16 1.16
C LEU A 53 7.39 16.67 0.26
N HIS A 54 8.46 16.13 0.85
CA HIS A 54 9.42 15.32 0.10
C HIS A 54 8.93 13.87 0.09
N PHE A 55 8.59 13.37 -1.09
CA PHE A 55 8.07 12.04 -1.31
C PHE A 55 9.06 11.22 -2.13
N GLU A 56 9.32 9.99 -1.69
CA GLU A 56 10.13 9.03 -2.46
C GLU A 56 9.39 7.72 -2.64
N PHE A 57 9.63 7.10 -3.78
CA PHE A 57 9.27 5.71 -4.05
C PHE A 57 10.55 4.92 -4.29
N ARG A 58 10.70 3.79 -3.61
CA ARG A 58 11.88 2.92 -3.73
C ARG A 58 11.48 1.49 -4.08
N VAL A 59 12.24 0.86 -4.95
CA VAL A 59 12.11 -0.56 -5.30
C VAL A 59 13.44 -1.23 -5.03
N LYS A 60 13.46 -2.23 -4.15
CA LYS A 60 14.70 -2.90 -3.69
C LYS A 60 15.75 -1.92 -3.18
N GLY A 61 15.30 -0.85 -2.50
CA GLY A 61 16.16 0.21 -1.96
C GLY A 61 16.51 1.34 -2.94
N GLU A 62 16.32 1.14 -4.25
CA GLU A 62 16.67 2.12 -5.29
C GLU A 62 15.53 3.11 -5.54
N HIS A 63 15.85 4.41 -5.62
CA HIS A 63 14.90 5.46 -5.96
C HIS A 63 14.33 5.27 -7.36
N GLN A 64 13.00 5.40 -7.46
CA GLN A 64 12.27 5.38 -8.72
C GLN A 64 11.56 6.70 -8.93
N ASP A 65 11.36 7.09 -10.19
CA ASP A 65 10.50 8.22 -10.53
C ASP A 65 9.05 7.90 -10.08
N PRO A 66 8.50 8.66 -9.11
CA PRO A 66 7.15 8.42 -8.62
C PRO A 66 6.06 8.56 -9.69
N LEU A 67 6.27 9.40 -10.71
CA LEU A 67 5.27 9.64 -11.75
C LEU A 67 5.15 8.45 -12.71
N VAL A 68 6.26 7.74 -12.95
CA VAL A 68 6.24 6.49 -13.73
C VAL A 68 5.45 5.42 -12.98
N MET A 69 5.66 5.33 -11.66
CA MET A 69 4.94 4.36 -10.83
C MET A 69 3.45 4.70 -10.68
N ALA A 70 3.10 5.99 -10.56
CA ALA A 70 1.71 6.43 -10.49
C ALA A 70 0.92 6.03 -11.75
N LYS A 71 1.50 6.19 -12.94
CA LYS A 71 0.89 5.75 -14.21
C LYS A 71 0.72 4.24 -14.27
N SER A 72 1.69 3.48 -13.77
CA SER A 72 1.59 2.00 -13.72
C SER A 72 0.55 1.49 -12.70
N SER A 73 0.11 2.34 -11.78
CA SER A 73 -0.87 2.02 -10.74
C SER A 73 -2.28 2.47 -11.10
N GLU A 74 -2.49 2.98 -12.32
CA GLU A 74 -3.80 3.38 -12.79
C GLU A 74 -4.69 2.15 -12.94
N SER A 75 -5.77 2.10 -12.17
CA SER A 75 -6.71 0.99 -12.20
C SER A 75 -7.41 0.96 -13.56
N LEU A 76 -7.22 -0.11 -14.32
CA LEU A 76 -8.02 -0.36 -15.52
C LEU A 76 -9.47 -0.54 -15.09
N ALA A 77 -10.31 0.45 -15.40
CA ALA A 77 -11.74 0.32 -15.21
C ALA A 77 -12.27 -0.73 -16.19
N LEU A 78 -12.73 -1.88 -15.67
CA LEU A 78 -13.39 -2.88 -16.49
C LEU A 78 -14.68 -2.29 -17.06
N ASP A 79 -14.91 -2.48 -18.36
CA ASP A 79 -16.21 -2.21 -18.97
C ASP A 79 -17.32 -3.11 -18.35
N THR A 80 -18.58 -2.80 -18.65
CA THR A 80 -19.73 -3.52 -18.05
C THR A 80 -19.70 -5.03 -18.33
N ALA A 81 -19.32 -5.45 -19.54
CA ALA A 81 -19.28 -6.87 -19.91
C ALA A 81 -18.11 -7.59 -19.21
N SER A 82 -16.92 -6.98 -19.23
CA SER A 82 -15.74 -7.49 -18.53
C SER A 82 -15.95 -7.58 -17.02
N ARG A 83 -16.66 -6.62 -16.44
CA ARG A 83 -17.02 -6.61 -15.00
C ARG A 83 -17.99 -7.73 -14.64
N ALA A 84 -19.00 -7.99 -15.48
CA ALA A 84 -19.93 -9.10 -15.26
C ALA A 84 -19.20 -10.44 -15.26
N ARG A 85 -18.33 -10.66 -16.26
CA ARG A 85 -17.52 -11.88 -16.37
C ARG A 85 -16.53 -12.04 -15.21
N PHE A 86 -15.89 -10.95 -14.79
CA PHE A 86 -15.02 -10.94 -13.62
C PHE A 86 -15.78 -11.38 -12.35
N ASN A 87 -16.96 -10.81 -12.11
CA ASN A 87 -17.78 -11.13 -10.94
C ASN A 87 -18.21 -12.60 -10.92
N GLU A 88 -18.57 -13.16 -12.08
CA GLU A 88 -18.91 -14.58 -12.20
C GLU A 88 -17.71 -15.48 -11.84
N THR A 89 -16.54 -15.17 -12.39
CA THR A 89 -15.30 -15.91 -12.11
C THR A 89 -14.90 -15.81 -10.64
N ALA A 90 -14.97 -14.60 -10.06
CA ALA A 90 -14.65 -14.36 -8.66
C ALA A 90 -15.55 -15.15 -7.71
N ARG A 91 -16.87 -15.22 -8.00
CA ARG A 91 -17.82 -16.01 -7.19
C ARG A 91 -17.50 -17.50 -7.24
N ALA A 92 -17.16 -18.04 -8.41
CA ALA A 92 -16.78 -19.44 -8.53
C ALA A 92 -15.49 -19.78 -7.74
N MET A 93 -14.51 -18.88 -7.79
CA MET A 93 -13.27 -19.02 -7.01
C MET A 93 -13.52 -18.91 -5.50
N GLN A 94 -14.36 -17.98 -5.06
CA GLN A 94 -14.75 -17.85 -3.65
C GLN A 94 -15.41 -19.13 -3.13
N ALA A 95 -16.39 -19.67 -3.86
CA ALA A 95 -17.03 -20.93 -3.48
C ALA A 95 -16.03 -22.10 -3.38
N THR A 96 -15.00 -22.12 -4.24
CA THR A 96 -13.93 -23.12 -4.17
C THR A 96 -13.08 -22.96 -2.92
N LEU A 97 -12.72 -21.73 -2.56
CA LEU A 97 -11.96 -21.43 -1.35
C LEU A 97 -12.75 -21.76 -0.08
N ASP A 98 -14.05 -21.46 -0.04
CA ASP A 98 -14.93 -21.75 1.10
C ASP A 98 -15.03 -23.28 1.36
N VAL A 99 -15.14 -24.08 0.30
CA VAL A 99 -15.13 -25.54 0.38
C VAL A 99 -13.78 -26.07 0.87
N ALA A 100 -12.67 -25.52 0.35
CA ALA A 100 -11.33 -25.90 0.78
C ALA A 100 -11.09 -25.56 2.27
N GLU A 101 -11.55 -24.39 2.73
CA GLU A 101 -11.48 -23.99 4.14
C GLU A 101 -12.29 -24.92 5.03
N THR A 102 -13.52 -25.29 4.63
CA THR A 102 -14.34 -26.24 5.40
C THR A 102 -13.77 -27.66 5.44
N LEU A 103 -13.00 -28.08 4.44
CA LEU A 103 -12.32 -29.39 4.43
C LEU A 103 -11.03 -29.35 5.27
N SER A 104 -10.25 -28.28 5.18
CA SER A 104 -9.03 -28.06 5.98
C SER A 104 -9.35 -27.92 7.48
N GLY A 105 -10.40 -27.16 7.82
CA GLY A 105 -10.86 -27.00 9.21
C GLY A 105 -11.45 -28.27 9.82
N ARG A 106 -11.84 -29.26 9.00
CA ARG A 106 -12.26 -30.60 9.46
C ARG A 106 -11.08 -31.53 9.76
N HIS A 107 -9.94 -31.35 9.09
CA HIS A 107 -8.71 -32.11 9.40
C HIS A 107 -8.04 -31.64 10.70
N ALA A 108 -8.06 -30.34 11.01
CA ALA A 108 -7.43 -29.78 12.22
C ALA A 108 -8.14 -30.13 13.55
N ARG A 109 -9.29 -30.83 13.52
CA ARG A 109 -10.05 -31.27 14.72
C ARG A 109 -10.06 -32.78 14.91
N ALA A 110 -9.33 -33.54 14.08
CA ALA A 110 -9.32 -35.00 14.07
C ALA A 110 -8.01 -35.62 14.60
N GLU A 111 -7.13 -34.83 15.21
CA GLU A 111 -5.93 -35.29 15.95
C GLU A 111 -6.00 -34.83 17.40
#